data_AF-A0A838UB03-F1
#
_entry.id   AF-A0A838UB03-F1
#
_cell.length_a   1.000
_cell.length_b   1.000
_cell.length_c   1.000
_cell.angle_alpha   90.00
_cell.angle_beta   90.00
_cell.angle_gamma   90.00
#
_symmetry.space_group_name_H-M   'P 1'
#
loop_
_entity.id
_entity.type
_entity.pdbx_description
1 polymer ?
#
loop_
_entity_poly.entity_id
_entity_poly.type
_entity_poly.pdbx_seq_one_letter_code
_entity_poly.pdbx_strand_id
1 'polypeptide(L)' 'MFGLPPVQGLYHPRNEHDSCGVGFVANVRGRKSHEVVACGLEILVNLDHRGAVGA' A
#
# COMPACT_ATOMS: atom_id res chain seq x y z
N MET A 1 -11.04 14.06 -15.75
CA MET A 1 -9.86 13.60 -14.99
C MET A 1 -9.36 14.79 -14.20
N PHE A 2 -9.90 15.00 -13.00
CA PHE A 2 -9.54 16.11 -12.12
C PHE A 2 -8.66 15.54 -11.01
N GLY A 3 -7.37 15.89 -10.97
CA GLY A 3 -6.50 15.47 -9.86
C GLY A 3 -4.99 15.56 -10.12
N LEU A 4 -4.53 15.38 -11.36
CA LEU A 4 -3.10 15.43 -11.69
C LEU A 4 -2.69 16.79 -12.27
N PRO A 5 -1.51 17.33 -11.92
CA PRO A 5 -0.99 18.57 -12.51
C PRO A 5 -0.77 18.41 -14.03
N PRO A 6 -0.74 19.51 -14.81
CA PRO A 6 -0.42 19.46 -16.24
C PRO A 6 1.05 19.07 -16.49
N VAL A 7 1.39 18.71 -17.72
CA VAL A 7 2.78 18.41 -18.12
C VAL A 7 3.67 19.62 -17.80
N GLN A 8 4.74 19.39 -17.02
CA GLN A 8 5.65 20.46 -16.58
C GLN A 8 7.07 19.91 -16.38
N GLY A 9 8.07 20.50 -17.04
CA GLY A 9 9.45 19.99 -17.00
C GLY A 9 9.53 18.52 -17.45
N LEU A 10 10.13 17.66 -16.61
CA LEU A 10 10.22 16.21 -16.84
C LEU A 10 8.97 15.42 -16.39
N TYR A 11 8.00 16.07 -15.74
CA TYR A 11 6.79 15.42 -15.28
C TYR A 11 5.76 15.28 -16.41
N HIS A 12 5.25 14.06 -16.60
CA HIS A 12 4.18 13.76 -17.55
C HIS A 12 3.10 12.92 -16.84
N PRO A 13 1.82 13.37 -16.74
CA PRO A 13 0.77 12.69 -15.97
C PRO A 13 0.52 11.24 -16.36
N ARG A 14 0.77 10.88 -17.63
CA ARG A 14 0.71 9.48 -18.11
C ARG A 14 1.70 8.53 -17.44
N ASN A 15 2.74 9.05 -16.80
CA ASN A 15 3.76 8.26 -16.12
C ASN A 15 3.50 8.19 -14.59
N GLU A 16 2.48 8.90 -14.10
CA GLU A 16 2.09 8.88 -12.69
C GLU A 16 1.42 7.55 -12.33
N HIS A 17 1.94 6.88 -11.31
CA HIS A 17 1.41 5.59 -10.86
C HIS A 17 1.51 5.48 -9.34
N ASP A 18 0.36 5.43 -8.67
CA ASP A 18 0.30 5.10 -7.24
C ASP A 18 0.71 3.64 -7.03
N SER A 19 1.73 3.41 -6.21
CA SER A 19 2.18 2.05 -5.88
C SER A 19 1.65 1.54 -4.53
N CYS A 20 1.08 2.37 -3.66
CA CYS A 20 0.67 1.99 -2.30
C CYS A 20 -0.36 0.83 -2.23
N GLY A 21 -0.26 -0.02 -1.19
CA GLY A 21 -1.18 -1.12 -0.91
C GLY A 21 -1.70 -1.14 0.54
N VAL A 22 -2.89 -1.71 0.75
CA VAL A 22 -3.55 -1.82 2.06
C VAL A 22 -4.14 -3.23 2.20
N GLY A 23 -4.07 -3.80 3.41
CA GLY A 23 -4.72 -5.06 3.76
C GLY A 23 -5.25 -5.02 5.19
N PHE A 24 -6.17 -5.92 5.54
CA PHE A 24 -6.74 -6.01 6.88
C PHE A 24 -6.84 -7.47 7.35
N VAL A 25 -6.84 -7.66 8.66
CA VAL A 25 -7.10 -8.95 9.31
C VAL A 25 -8.04 -8.73 10.49
N ALA A 26 -8.98 -9.65 10.69
CA ALA A 26 -9.92 -9.60 11.81
C ALA A 26 -10.23 -11.01 12.32
N ASN A 27 -10.31 -11.15 13.64
CA ASN A 27 -10.83 -12.36 14.26
C ASN A 27 -12.36 -12.28 14.33
N VAL A 28 -13.05 -13.02 13.46
CA VAL A 28 -14.53 -12.99 13.38
C VAL A 28 -15.25 -13.48 14.63
N ARG A 29 -14.53 -14.21 15.51
CA ARG A 29 -15.06 -14.67 16.81
C ARG A 29 -14.77 -13.69 17.95
N GLY A 30 -14.11 -12.55 17.66
CA GLY A 30 -13.77 -11.52 18.65
C GLY A 30 -12.78 -11.98 19.71
N ARG A 31 -12.08 -13.10 19.50
CA ARG A 31 -11.16 -13.63 20.49
C ARG A 31 -9.85 -12.86 20.45
N LYS A 32 -9.43 -12.35 21.61
CA LYS A 32 -8.11 -11.72 21.76
C LYS A 32 -7.02 -12.77 21.53
N SER A 33 -6.13 -12.49 20.58
CA SER A 33 -4.97 -13.30 20.23
C SER A 33 -3.88 -12.40 19.65
N HIS A 34 -2.61 -12.80 19.76
CA HIS A 34 -1.50 -12.12 19.08
C HIS A 34 -1.44 -12.45 17.57
N GLU A 35 -2.20 -13.46 17.13
CA GLU A 35 -2.28 -13.89 15.73
C GLU A 35 -2.64 -12.76 14.76
N VAL A 36 -3.56 -11.86 15.14
CA VAL A 36 -3.93 -10.70 14.29
C VAL A 36 -2.75 -9.75 14.05
N VAL A 37 -1.81 -9.64 15.00
CA VAL A 37 -0.60 -8.84 14.84
C VAL A 37 0.38 -9.55 13.89
N ALA A 38 0.58 -10.85 14.07
CA ALA A 38 1.44 -11.65 13.20
C ALA A 38 0.96 -11.61 11.74
N CYS A 39 -0.34 -11.82 11.49
CA CYS A 39 -0.92 -11.70 10.16
C CYS A 39 -0.82 -10.28 9.60
N GLY A 40 -0.96 -9.25 10.43
CA GLY A 40 -0.77 -7.87 10.02
C GLY A 40 0.65 -7.59 9.51
N LEU A 41 1.67 -8.13 10.19
CA LEU A 41 3.06 -8.03 9.73
C LEU A 41 3.29 -8.80 8.42
N GLU A 42 2.70 -9.98 8.28
CA GLU A 42 2.79 -10.78 7.04
C GLU A 42 2.14 -10.07 5.84
N ILE A 43 1.03 -9.36 6.06
CA ILE A 43 0.43 -8.48 5.05
C ILE A 43 1.44 -7.42 4.58
N LEU A 44 2.17 -6.78 5.50
CA LEU A 44 3.17 -5.76 5.14
C LEU A 44 4.32 -6.35 4.33
N VAL A 45 4.84 -7.52 4.73
CA VAL A 45 5.88 -8.24 3.97
C VAL A 45 5.42 -8.54 2.54
N ASN A 46 4.17 -8.99 2.38
CA ASN A 46 3.63 -9.29 1.06
C ASN A 46 3.36 -8.03 0.22
N LEU A 47 3.21 -6.86 0.84
CA LEU A 47 3.04 -5.57 0.16
C LEU A 47 4.37 -4.85 -0.09
N ASP A 48 5.51 -5.43 0.26
CA ASP A 48 6.82 -4.78 0.14
C ASP A 48 7.15 -4.36 -1.30
N HIS A 49 6.76 -5.18 -2.29
CA HIS A 49 6.89 -4.87 -3.73
C HIS A 49 6.05 -3.69 -4.22
N ARG A 50 5.14 -3.19 -3.37
CA ARG A 50 4.26 -2.04 -3.60
C ARG A 50 4.72 -0.81 -2.80
N GLY A 51 5.73 -0.97 -1.94
CA GLY A 51 6.38 0.13 -1.24
C GLY A 51 7.38 0.86 -2.13
N ALA A 52 7.68 2.11 -1.76
CA ALA A 52 8.84 2.80 -2.33
C ALA A 52 10.12 2.09 -1.86
N VAL A 53 10.65 1.20 -2.68
CA VAL A 53 11.97 0.60 -2.46
C VAL A 53 13.05 1.60 -2.88
N GLY A 54 13.92 1.95 -1.93
CA GLY A 54 14.92 3.02 -2.08
C GLY A 54 15.94 2.76 -3.20
N ALA A 55 16.50 3.85 -3.72
CA ALA A 55 17.57 3.89 -4.73
C ALA A 55 18.96 3.93 -4.09
#